data_AF-A0A3M0VYP1-F1
#
_entry.id   AF-A0A3M0VYP1-F1
#
_cell.length_a   1.000
_cell.length_b   1.000
_cell.length_c   1.000
_cell.angle_alpha   90.00
_cell.angle_beta   90.00
_cell.angle_gamma   90.00
#
_symmetry.space_group_name_H-M   'P 1'
#
loop_
_entity.id
_entity.type
_entity.pdbx_description
1 polymer ?
#
loop_
_entity_poly.entity_id
_entity_poly.type
_entity_poly.pdbx_seq_one_letter_code
_entity_poly.pdbx_strand_id
1 'polypeptide(L)'
;MPGGALHSPIWAPYALYGEVDYVYGFVAWNKGVGFTAAQTSLNVAETVMYVFYLYILFSRGKGTGWFGRLWSRSSSIQGQGVAFAVLVAHAAAVMTLSKTVLYWLNEYFSNFENIGHNSACNIFWLWVLPNGAWLALPIWMIYVFGTEIVGALNEAGSS
;
A
#
# COMPACT_ATOMS: atom_id res chain seq x y z
N MET A 1 -10.00 -11.92 -15.63
CA MET A 1 -9.05 -12.93 -16.10
C MET A 1 -9.23 -13.18 -17.59
N PRO A 2 -8.18 -13.62 -18.32
CA PRO A 2 -8.27 -14.05 -19.71
C PRO A 2 -9.53 -14.87 -19.99
N GLY A 3 -10.23 -14.53 -21.07
CA GLY A 3 -11.51 -15.15 -21.46
C GLY A 3 -12.78 -14.49 -20.91
N GLY A 4 -12.69 -13.52 -19.99
CA GLY A 4 -13.85 -12.76 -19.50
C GLY A 4 -14.16 -11.50 -20.33
N ALA A 5 -15.43 -11.12 -20.41
CA ALA A 5 -15.88 -9.93 -21.17
C ALA A 5 -15.27 -8.60 -20.66
N LEU A 6 -14.93 -8.52 -19.38
CA LEU A 6 -14.26 -7.34 -18.79
C LEU A 6 -12.74 -7.38 -18.95
N HIS A 7 -12.16 -8.53 -19.30
CA HIS A 7 -10.71 -8.67 -19.36
C HIS A 7 -10.09 -7.83 -20.47
N SER A 8 -10.69 -7.83 -21.66
CA SER A 8 -10.30 -6.95 -22.74
C SER A 8 -11.32 -5.83 -22.90
N PRO A 9 -10.91 -4.55 -23.01
CA PRO A 9 -9.52 -4.06 -23.06
C PRO A 9 -8.94 -3.65 -21.70
N ILE A 10 -9.78 -3.49 -20.66
CA ILE A 10 -9.43 -2.74 -19.43
C ILE A 10 -8.41 -3.51 -18.57
N TRP A 11 -8.59 -4.81 -18.41
CA TRP A 11 -7.78 -5.64 -17.52
C TRP A 11 -6.82 -6.55 -18.30
N ALA A 12 -6.49 -6.21 -19.54
CA ALA A 12 -5.62 -7.01 -20.39
C ALA A 12 -4.20 -7.16 -19.79
N PRO A 13 -3.58 -6.12 -19.19
CA PRO A 13 -2.27 -6.27 -18.54
C PRO A 13 -2.24 -7.25 -17.38
N TYR A 14 -3.39 -7.50 -16.72
CA TYR A 14 -3.47 -8.45 -15.61
C TYR A 14 -3.34 -9.91 -16.04
N ALA A 15 -3.42 -10.22 -17.34
CA ALA A 15 -3.06 -11.55 -17.84
C ALA A 15 -1.60 -11.88 -17.50
N LEU A 16 -0.70 -10.93 -17.77
CA LEU A 16 0.74 -11.09 -17.51
C LEU A 16 1.02 -11.24 -16.01
N TYR A 17 0.33 -10.46 -15.17
CA TYR A 17 0.48 -10.59 -13.71
C TYR A 17 0.05 -11.97 -13.20
N GLY A 18 -1.08 -12.50 -13.68
CA GLY A 18 -1.54 -13.84 -13.27
C GLY A 18 -0.72 -15.00 -13.85
N GLU A 19 0.05 -14.74 -14.92
CA GLU A 19 1.00 -15.69 -15.50
C GLU A 19 2.33 -15.69 -14.73
N VAL A 20 2.83 -14.50 -14.36
CA VAL A 20 4.05 -14.36 -13.56
C VAL A 20 3.83 -14.79 -12.13
N ASP A 21 2.71 -14.43 -11.53
CA ASP A 21 2.39 -14.80 -10.15
C ASP A 21 1.04 -15.51 -10.08
N TYR A 22 1.11 -16.80 -9.79
CA TYR A 22 -0.06 -17.66 -9.68
C TYR A 22 -0.99 -17.30 -8.52
N VAL A 23 -0.56 -16.50 -7.54
CA VAL A 23 -1.44 -15.99 -6.48
C VAL A 23 -2.56 -15.12 -7.06
N TYR A 24 -2.32 -14.47 -8.20
CA TYR A 24 -3.32 -13.69 -8.94
C TYR A 24 -3.95 -14.49 -10.08
N GLY A 25 -3.55 -15.73 -10.31
CA GLY A 25 -3.97 -16.54 -11.46
C GLY A 25 -5.13 -17.49 -11.16
N PHE A 26 -5.55 -18.23 -12.21
CA PHE A 26 -6.53 -19.31 -12.08
C PHE A 26 -6.05 -20.45 -11.17
N VAL A 27 -4.72 -20.62 -11.01
CA VAL A 27 -4.14 -21.64 -10.12
C VAL A 27 -4.57 -21.43 -8.67
N ALA A 28 -4.38 -20.22 -8.13
CA ALA A 28 -4.82 -19.89 -6.77
C ALA A 28 -6.34 -19.93 -6.61
N TRP A 29 -7.09 -19.46 -7.62
CA TRP A 29 -8.55 -19.51 -7.61
C TRP A 29 -9.08 -20.95 -7.54
N ASN A 30 -8.61 -21.84 -8.42
CA ASN A 30 -9.05 -23.22 -8.48
C ASN A 30 -8.63 -24.03 -7.25
N LYS A 31 -7.49 -23.69 -6.64
CA LYS A 31 -7.01 -24.29 -5.38
C LYS A 31 -7.73 -23.72 -4.13
N GLY A 32 -8.58 -22.70 -4.27
CA GLY A 32 -9.27 -22.08 -3.15
C GLY A 32 -8.34 -21.33 -2.19
N VAL A 33 -7.23 -20.77 -2.69
CA VAL A 33 -6.25 -20.05 -1.87
C VAL A 33 -6.83 -18.71 -1.41
N GLY A 34 -7.06 -18.57 -0.10
CA GLY A 34 -7.70 -17.38 0.48
C GLY A 34 -6.81 -16.14 0.58
N PHE A 35 -5.49 -16.26 0.36
CA PHE A 35 -4.51 -15.20 0.60
C PHE A 35 -4.83 -13.92 -0.19
N THR A 36 -5.07 -14.03 -1.50
CA THR A 36 -5.34 -12.87 -2.38
C THR A 36 -6.63 -12.14 -2.02
N ALA A 37 -7.67 -12.87 -1.62
CA ALA A 37 -8.93 -12.29 -1.17
C ALA A 37 -8.76 -11.57 0.19
N ALA A 38 -7.98 -12.15 1.11
CA ALA A 38 -7.66 -11.51 2.39
C ALA A 38 -6.85 -10.22 2.19
N GLN A 39 -5.84 -10.24 1.33
CA GLN A 39 -5.07 -9.05 0.94
C GLN A 39 -5.96 -7.96 0.35
N THR A 40 -6.88 -8.33 -0.55
CA THR A 40 -7.83 -7.40 -1.17
C THR A 40 -8.77 -6.78 -0.15
N SER A 41 -9.26 -7.56 0.83
CA SER A 41 -10.13 -7.06 1.90
C SER A 41 -9.44 -5.98 2.72
N LEU A 42 -8.15 -6.16 3.04
CA LEU A 42 -7.37 -5.14 3.73
C LEU A 42 -7.01 -3.95 2.82
N ASN A 43 -6.89 -4.13 1.50
CA ASN A 43 -6.73 -3.00 0.57
C ASN A 43 -7.97 -2.11 0.54
N VAL A 44 -9.17 -2.67 0.71
CA VAL A 44 -10.40 -1.87 0.86
C VAL A 44 -10.35 -1.03 2.13
N ALA A 45 -9.99 -1.64 3.27
CA ALA A 45 -9.85 -0.92 4.54
C ALA A 45 -8.80 0.20 4.45
N GLU A 46 -7.62 -0.10 3.88
CA GLU A 46 -6.57 0.86 3.62
C GLU A 46 -7.03 2.03 2.73
N THR A 47 -7.75 1.72 1.64
CA THR A 47 -8.30 2.74 0.73
C THR A 47 -9.25 3.68 1.46
N VAL A 48 -10.13 3.15 2.31
CA VAL A 48 -11.05 3.97 3.13
C VAL A 48 -10.26 4.88 4.07
N MET A 49 -9.18 4.39 4.69
CA MET A 49 -8.32 5.18 5.58
C MET A 49 -7.61 6.31 4.82
N TYR A 50 -7.08 6.05 3.63
CA TYR A 50 -6.46 7.10 2.81
C TYR A 50 -7.47 8.11 2.26
N VAL A 51 -8.65 7.67 1.84
CA VAL A 51 -9.74 8.57 1.42
C VAL A 51 -10.16 9.47 2.58
N PHE A 52 -10.28 8.92 3.80
CA PHE A 52 -10.57 9.70 5.00
C PHE A 52 -9.48 10.75 5.27
N TYR A 53 -8.20 10.36 5.21
CA TYR A 53 -7.08 11.28 5.37
C TYR A 53 -7.13 12.44 4.37
N LEU A 54 -7.28 12.11 3.07
CA LEU A 54 -7.39 13.11 2.02
C LEU A 54 -8.61 14.01 2.21
N TYR A 55 -9.77 13.46 2.56
CA TYR A 55 -10.97 14.24 2.84
C TYR A 55 -10.74 15.29 3.93
N ILE A 56 -10.08 14.92 5.04
CA ILE A 56 -9.75 15.87 6.10
C ILE A 56 -8.77 16.94 5.61
N LEU A 57 -7.75 16.56 4.84
CA LEU A 57 -6.81 17.54 4.27
C LEU A 57 -7.48 18.51 3.29
N PHE A 58 -8.35 18.03 2.40
CA PHE A 58 -9.07 18.89 1.46
C PHE A 58 -10.06 19.83 2.16
N SER A 59 -10.75 19.34 3.20
CA SER A 59 -11.78 20.11 3.90
C SER A 59 -11.20 21.10 4.90
N ARG A 60 -10.11 20.73 5.60
CA ARG A 60 -9.56 21.49 6.74
C ARG A 60 -8.12 21.99 6.55
N GLY A 61 -7.42 21.55 5.51
CA GLY A 61 -6.05 21.97 5.18
C GLY A 61 -5.96 23.17 4.23
N LYS A 62 -7.03 23.93 4.00
CA LYS A 62 -6.97 25.13 3.14
C LYS A 62 -6.01 26.16 3.76
N GLY A 63 -5.06 26.65 2.96
CA GLY A 63 -4.06 27.65 3.39
C GLY A 63 -2.78 27.07 4.01
N THR A 64 -2.67 25.75 4.19
CA THR A 64 -1.49 25.12 4.84
C THR A 64 -0.43 24.59 3.86
N GLY A 65 -0.61 24.77 2.54
CA GLY A 65 0.33 24.28 1.54
C GLY A 65 0.43 22.75 1.46
N TRP A 66 -0.58 22.02 1.95
CA TRP A 66 -0.55 20.55 2.10
C TRP A 66 -0.22 19.79 0.80
N PHE A 67 -0.60 20.32 -0.37
CA PHE A 67 -0.26 19.72 -1.68
C PHE A 67 1.22 19.87 -2.03
N GLY A 68 1.85 20.98 -1.65
CA GLY A 68 3.30 21.18 -1.76
C GLY A 68 4.09 20.39 -0.71
N ARG A 69 3.44 20.02 0.41
CA ARG A 69 4.02 19.22 1.49
C ARG A 69 4.21 17.74 1.14
N LEU A 70 3.48 17.21 0.14
CA LEU A 70 3.77 15.89 -0.45
C LEU A 70 5.24 15.76 -0.88
N TRP A 71 5.89 16.90 -1.15
CA TRP A 71 7.26 17.00 -1.64
C TRP A 71 8.17 17.88 -0.74
N SER A 72 7.69 18.42 0.38
CA SER A 72 8.44 19.37 1.23
C SER A 72 8.15 19.22 2.73
N ARG A 73 9.21 19.13 3.54
CA ARG A 73 9.18 18.80 4.98
C ARG A 73 8.87 19.99 5.91
N SER A 74 8.66 21.21 5.36
CA SER A 74 8.84 22.45 6.11
C SER A 74 7.57 23.13 6.69
N SER A 75 6.38 22.53 6.62
CA SER A 75 5.15 23.23 7.03
C SER A 75 4.28 22.36 7.94
N SER A 76 4.08 22.73 9.21
CA SER A 76 3.12 22.02 10.07
C SER A 76 1.69 22.23 9.55
N ILE A 77 0.97 21.14 9.26
CA ILE A 77 -0.45 21.25 8.92
C ILE A 77 -1.21 21.47 10.23
N GLN A 78 -1.70 22.70 10.40
CA GLN A 78 -2.48 23.09 11.56
C GLN A 78 -3.98 23.07 11.21
N GLY A 79 -4.79 22.44 12.06
CA GLY A 79 -6.23 22.33 11.85
C GLY A 79 -6.88 21.29 12.75
N GLN A 80 -8.11 21.54 13.18
CA GLN A 80 -8.84 20.63 14.06
C GLN A 80 -9.05 19.26 13.36
N GLY A 81 -8.59 18.19 14.00
CA GLY A 81 -8.72 16.82 13.48
C GLY A 81 -7.65 16.39 12.47
N VAL A 82 -6.73 17.27 12.08
CA VAL A 82 -5.59 16.91 11.20
C VAL A 82 -4.69 15.87 11.88
N ALA A 83 -4.38 16.05 13.16
CA ALA A 83 -3.56 15.09 13.92
C ALA A 83 -4.14 13.67 13.88
N PHE A 84 -5.47 13.53 14.03
CA PHE A 84 -6.14 12.25 13.92
C PHE A 84 -6.07 11.69 12.49
N ALA A 85 -6.22 12.53 11.47
CA ALA A 85 -6.07 12.11 10.08
C ALA A 85 -4.65 11.60 9.78
N VAL A 86 -3.60 12.28 10.28
CA VAL A 86 -2.20 11.84 10.16
C VAL A 86 -1.99 10.50 10.87
N LEU A 87 -2.59 10.29 12.05
CA LEU A 87 -2.54 9.01 12.75
C LEU A 87 -3.22 7.89 11.93
N VAL A 88 -4.37 8.16 11.32
CA VAL A 88 -5.05 7.19 10.44
C VAL A 88 -4.19 6.88 9.21
N ALA A 89 -3.58 7.88 8.58
CA ALA A 89 -2.67 7.67 7.45
C ALA A 89 -1.42 6.87 7.85
N HIS A 90 -0.86 7.10 9.04
CA HIS A 90 0.22 6.28 9.59
C HIS A 90 -0.23 4.83 9.77
N ALA A 91 -1.39 4.58 10.38
CA ALA A 91 -1.88 3.21 10.57
C ALA A 91 -2.12 2.50 9.23
N ALA A 92 -2.61 3.21 8.22
CA ALA A 92 -2.76 2.69 6.86
C ALA A 92 -1.40 2.31 6.26
N ALA A 93 -0.38 3.16 6.39
CA ALA A 93 0.96 2.87 5.87
C ALA A 93 1.60 1.66 6.57
N VAL A 94 1.42 1.49 7.89
CA VAL A 94 1.84 0.29 8.62
C VAL A 94 1.13 -0.95 8.07
N MET A 95 -0.19 -0.87 7.85
CA MET A 95 -0.95 -1.98 7.27
C MET A 95 -0.44 -2.36 5.87
N THR A 96 -0.15 -1.37 5.01
CA THR A 96 0.45 -1.60 3.68
C THR A 96 1.76 -2.35 3.82
N LEU A 97 2.67 -1.87 4.66
CA LEU A 97 3.97 -2.50 4.87
C LEU A 97 3.82 -3.94 5.42
N SER A 98 3.00 -4.14 6.44
CA SER A 98 2.77 -5.46 7.04
C SER A 98 2.23 -6.47 6.04
N LYS A 99 1.29 -6.05 5.19
CA LYS A 99 0.75 -6.90 4.11
C LYS A 99 1.79 -7.28 3.08
N THR A 100 2.57 -6.31 2.62
CA THR A 100 3.61 -6.56 1.62
C THR A 100 4.70 -7.48 2.20
N VAL A 101 5.13 -7.25 3.44
CA VAL A 101 6.06 -8.17 4.13
C VAL A 101 5.47 -9.57 4.25
N LEU A 102 4.21 -9.69 4.67
CA LEU A 102 3.53 -10.98 4.78
C LEU A 102 3.47 -11.71 3.44
N TYR A 103 3.25 -10.99 2.33
CA TYR A 103 3.23 -11.56 0.99
C TYR A 103 4.59 -12.13 0.57
N TRP A 104 5.68 -11.40 0.82
CA TRP A 104 7.04 -11.90 0.58
C TRP A 104 7.37 -13.12 1.44
N LEU A 105 7.00 -13.08 2.72
CA LEU A 105 7.19 -14.21 3.64
C LEU A 105 6.36 -15.42 3.20
N ASN A 106 5.11 -15.22 2.79
CA ASN A 106 4.24 -16.28 2.29
C ASN A 106 4.89 -16.99 1.10
N GLU A 107 5.49 -16.24 0.18
CA GLU A 107 6.18 -16.83 -0.96
C GLU A 107 7.44 -17.61 -0.55
N TYR A 108 8.24 -17.05 0.35
CA TYR A 108 9.42 -17.72 0.91
C TYR A 108 9.05 -19.04 1.62
N PHE A 109 8.05 -19.02 2.49
CA PHE A 109 7.59 -20.21 3.23
C PHE A 109 6.82 -21.21 2.37
N SER A 110 6.35 -20.81 1.20
CA SER A 110 5.72 -21.70 0.20
C SER A 110 6.72 -22.23 -0.83
N ASN A 111 8.04 -22.13 -0.57
CA ASN A 111 9.11 -22.54 -1.48
C ASN A 111 8.99 -21.93 -2.88
N PHE A 112 8.54 -20.68 -2.96
CA PHE A 112 8.34 -19.95 -4.20
C PHE A 112 7.36 -20.64 -5.18
N GLU A 113 6.33 -21.33 -4.66
CA GLU A 113 5.34 -22.06 -5.47
C GLU A 113 4.66 -21.18 -6.54
N ASN A 114 4.44 -19.88 -6.26
CA ASN A 114 3.66 -19.03 -7.15
C ASN A 114 4.50 -18.29 -8.19
N ILE A 115 5.79 -18.06 -7.92
CA ILE A 115 6.67 -17.29 -8.83
C ILE A 115 7.87 -18.09 -9.36
N GLY A 116 8.18 -19.24 -8.77
CA GLY A 116 9.41 -20.00 -9.02
C GLY A 116 9.52 -20.61 -10.43
N HIS A 117 8.42 -20.64 -11.19
CA HIS A 117 8.42 -21.08 -12.59
C HIS A 117 8.98 -20.05 -13.57
N ASN A 118 9.19 -18.81 -13.13
CA ASN A 118 9.69 -17.72 -13.97
C ASN A 118 11.22 -17.68 -14.04
N SER A 119 11.74 -17.06 -15.11
CA SER A 119 13.15 -16.70 -15.17
C SER A 119 13.51 -15.65 -14.10
N ALA A 120 14.76 -15.64 -13.63
CA ALA A 120 15.23 -14.66 -12.65
C ALA A 120 15.02 -13.21 -13.11
N CYS A 121 15.13 -12.94 -14.43
CA CYS A 121 14.88 -11.63 -15.02
C CYS A 121 13.41 -11.21 -14.87
N ASN A 122 12.47 -12.11 -15.17
CA ASN A 122 11.04 -11.85 -15.01
C ASN A 122 10.68 -11.63 -13.54
N ILE A 123 11.21 -12.47 -12.64
CA ILE A 123 11.02 -12.29 -11.20
C ILE A 123 11.51 -10.90 -10.76
N PHE A 124 12.70 -10.48 -11.21
CA PHE A 124 13.24 -9.18 -10.82
C PHE A 124 12.33 -8.02 -11.29
N TRP A 125 12.02 -7.96 -12.58
CA TRP A 125 11.31 -6.81 -13.16
C TRP A 125 9.81 -6.78 -12.88
N LEU A 126 9.16 -7.94 -12.87
CA LEU A 126 7.70 -8.04 -12.81
C LEU A 126 7.19 -8.35 -11.39
N TRP A 127 8.06 -8.82 -10.49
CA TRP A 127 7.68 -9.15 -9.12
C TRP A 127 8.48 -8.37 -8.06
N VAL A 128 9.81 -8.47 -8.05
CA VAL A 128 10.65 -7.84 -7.01
C VAL A 128 10.58 -6.31 -7.07
N LEU A 129 10.81 -5.72 -8.24
CA LEU A 129 10.85 -4.27 -8.40
C LEU A 129 9.51 -3.60 -8.01
N PRO A 130 8.33 -4.02 -8.54
CA PRO A 130 7.06 -3.39 -8.16
C PRO A 130 6.71 -3.63 -6.68
N ASN A 131 6.84 -4.85 -6.18
CA ASN A 131 6.53 -5.13 -4.78
C ASN A 131 7.54 -4.48 -3.81
N GLY A 132 8.79 -4.33 -4.23
CA GLY A 132 9.84 -3.63 -3.48
C GLY A 132 9.57 -2.14 -3.34
N ALA A 133 9.02 -1.49 -4.36
CA ALA A 133 8.53 -0.12 -4.23
C ALA A 133 7.41 -0.02 -3.18
N TRP A 134 6.58 -1.07 -3.04
CA TRP A 134 5.49 -1.16 -2.06
C TRP A 134 5.98 -1.55 -0.65
N LEU A 135 7.28 -1.77 -0.48
CA LEU A 135 7.95 -1.77 0.82
C LEU A 135 8.53 -0.39 1.11
N ALA A 136 9.26 0.19 0.16
CA ALA A 136 9.96 1.46 0.33
C ALA A 136 9.02 2.64 0.60
N LEU A 137 7.94 2.75 -0.16
CA LEU A 137 6.97 3.85 -0.03
C LEU A 137 6.30 3.88 1.36
N PRO A 138 5.66 2.80 1.86
CA PRO A 138 5.05 2.84 3.18
C PRO A 138 6.08 2.99 4.32
N ILE A 139 7.30 2.47 4.19
CA ILE A 139 8.38 2.74 5.17
C ILE A 139 8.64 4.25 5.27
N TRP A 140 8.78 4.93 4.13
CA TRP A 140 8.96 6.38 4.11
C TRP A 140 7.76 7.13 4.70
N MET A 141 6.53 6.73 4.36
CA MET A 141 5.31 7.33 4.92
C MET A 141 5.21 7.15 6.44
N ILE A 142 5.54 5.96 6.95
CA ILE A 142 5.60 5.68 8.40
C ILE A 142 6.61 6.60 9.07
N TYR A 143 7.80 6.77 8.49
CA TYR A 143 8.80 7.68 9.03
C TYR A 143 8.31 9.13 9.06
N VAL A 144 7.74 9.62 7.96
CA VAL A 144 7.23 11.01 7.88
C VAL A 144 6.11 11.22 8.89
N PHE A 145 5.03 10.44 8.83
CA PHE A 145 3.89 10.62 9.73
C PHE A 145 4.25 10.35 11.20
N GLY A 146 5.11 9.36 11.46
CA GLY A 146 5.59 9.05 12.81
C GLY A 146 6.38 10.20 13.42
N THR A 147 7.29 10.82 12.66
CA THR A 147 8.05 11.99 13.14
C THR A 147 7.16 13.21 13.40
N GLU A 148 6.10 13.40 12.61
CA GLU A 148 5.12 14.47 12.84
C GLU A 148 4.32 14.24 14.12
N ILE A 149 3.85 13.02 14.36
CA ILE A 149 3.11 12.65 15.56
C ILE A 149 3.99 12.84 16.80
N VAL A 150 5.21 12.32 16.79
CA VAL A 150 6.16 12.46 17.90
C VAL A 150 6.51 13.93 18.15
N GLY A 151 6.75 14.72 17.08
CA GLY A 151 7.02 16.15 17.19
C GLY A 151 5.88 16.91 17.88
N ALA A 152 4.64 16.69 17.43
CA ALA A 152 3.46 17.33 18.02
C ALA A 152 3.25 16.94 19.50
N LEU A 153 3.50 15.67 19.86
CA LEU A 153 3.40 15.20 21.24
C LEU A 153 4.48 15.81 22.14
N ASN A 154 5.71 15.94 21.65
CA ASN A 154 6.80 16.58 22.40
C ASN A 154 6.54 18.06 22.65
N GLU A 155 6.03 18.79 21.65
CA GLU A 155 5.64 20.20 21.79
C GLU A 155 4.55 20.36 22.86
N ALA A 156 3.48 19.56 22.79
CA ALA A 156 2.37 19.59 23.75
C ALA A 156 2.77 19.19 25.18
N GLY A 157 3.76 18.32 25.35
CA GLY A 157 4.27 17.92 26.66
C GLY A 157 5.26 18.92 27.28
N SER A 158 5.76 19.86 26.48
CA SER A 158 6.72 20.90 26.91
C SER A 158 6.05 22.22 27.33
N SER A 159 4.75 22.36 27.08
CA SER A 159 3.89 23.50 27.45
C SER A 159 3.10 23.23 28.72
#